data_AF-A0A2V5T785-F1
#
_entry.id   AF-A0A2V5T785-F1
#
_cell.length_a   1.000
_cell.length_b   1.000
_cell.length_c   1.000
_cell.angle_alpha   90.00
_cell.angle_beta   90.00
_cell.angle_gamma   90.00
#
_symmetry.space_group_name_H-M   'P 1'
#
loop_
_entity.id
_entity.type
_entity.pdbx_description
1 polymer ?
#
loop_
_entity_poly.entity_id
_entity_poly.type
_entity_poly.pdbx_seq_one_letter_code
_entity_poly.pdbx_strand_id
1 'polypeptide(L)'
;MRLISLKVIAAMVLSLCAVLLARGSDVQDADKFALGGIGVAGTISKGESALRTILDAPDAVTQLEKMLPHATDAGRLYILVGLRMRDRSAYKRAFESYAKHDSTVETVRGCMISRESFQMLMREIDRGNFDILLKQAPR
;
A
#
# COMPACT_ATOMS: atom_id res chain seq x y z
N MET A 1 -21.89 19.30 -41.51
CA MET A 1 -21.88 19.38 -40.03
C MET A 1 -22.59 18.16 -39.47
N ARG A 2 -21.85 17.11 -39.12
CA ARG A 2 -22.41 15.88 -38.55
C ARG A 2 -22.46 16.01 -37.03
N LEU A 3 -23.65 15.91 -36.47
CA LEU A 3 -23.93 15.81 -35.04
C LEU A 3 -23.32 14.51 -34.50
N ILE A 4 -22.02 14.52 -34.23
CA ILE A 4 -21.36 13.48 -33.44
C ILE A 4 -22.05 13.53 -32.07
N SER A 5 -22.79 12.47 -31.81
CA SER A 5 -23.94 12.50 -30.94
C SER A 5 -23.54 12.68 -29.48
N LEU A 6 -24.24 13.56 -28.77
CA LEU A 6 -24.12 13.81 -27.33
C LEU A 6 -24.07 12.52 -26.48
N LYS A 7 -24.65 11.43 -26.99
CA LYS A 7 -24.60 10.08 -26.41
C LYS A 7 -23.19 9.48 -26.29
N VAL A 8 -22.28 9.79 -27.23
CA VAL A 8 -20.90 9.28 -27.23
C VAL A 8 -20.09 9.92 -26.09
N ILE A 9 -20.32 11.22 -25.84
CA ILE A 9 -19.67 11.96 -24.76
C ILE A 9 -20.14 11.42 -23.40
N ALA A 10 -21.45 11.21 -23.23
CA ALA A 10 -22.01 10.66 -21.99
C ALA A 10 -21.48 9.25 -21.67
N ALA A 11 -21.32 8.39 -22.69
CA ALA A 11 -20.77 7.04 -22.51
C ALA A 11 -19.27 7.05 -22.13
N MET A 12 -18.47 7.96 -22.68
CA MET A 12 -17.07 8.11 -22.27
C MET A 12 -16.94 8.65 -20.85
N VAL A 13 -17.78 9.61 -20.44
CA VAL A 13 -17.79 10.13 -19.07
C VAL A 13 -18.19 9.05 -18.07
N LEU A 14 -19.20 8.23 -18.38
CA LEU A 14 -19.56 7.08 -17.55
C LEU A 14 -18.43 6.04 -17.46
N SER A 15 -17.74 5.78 -18.57
CA SER A 15 -16.61 4.85 -18.61
C SER A 15 -15.41 5.36 -17.80
N LEU A 16 -15.18 6.67 -17.77
CA LEU A 16 -14.10 7.29 -16.98
C LEU A 16 -14.43 7.26 -15.47
N CYS A 17 -15.70 7.49 -15.10
CA CYS A 17 -16.16 7.39 -13.71
C CYS A 17 -16.10 5.96 -13.14
N ALA A 18 -16.37 4.94 -13.96
CA ALA A 18 -16.28 3.54 -13.52
C ALA A 18 -14.83 3.11 -13.19
N VAL A 19 -13.83 3.64 -13.92
CA VAL A 19 -12.41 3.39 -13.63
C VAL A 19 -11.99 4.03 -12.30
N LEU A 20 -12.52 5.19 -11.94
CA LEU A 20 -12.28 5.79 -10.61
C LEU A 20 -12.91 5.00 -9.46
N LEU A 21 -14.07 4.38 -9.69
CA LEU A 21 -14.80 3.58 -8.69
C LEU A 21 -14.19 2.18 -8.47
N ALA A 22 -13.34 1.71 -9.39
CA ALA A 22 -12.62 0.44 -9.26
C ALA A 22 -11.27 0.57 -8.53
N ARG A 23 -11.04 1.66 -7.78
CA ARG A 23 -9.91 1.73 -6.86
C ARG A 23 -10.10 0.64 -5.80
N GLY A 24 -9.29 -0.42 -5.88
CA GLY A 24 -9.10 -1.35 -4.77
C GLY A 24 -8.81 -0.59 -3.48
N SER A 25 -9.06 -1.22 -2.32
CA SER A 25 -8.83 -0.61 -1.01
C SER A 25 -7.48 0.11 -0.96
N ASP A 26 -7.49 1.39 -0.61
CA ASP A 26 -6.30 2.24 -0.56
C ASP A 26 -5.31 1.68 0.46
N VAL A 27 -4.00 1.82 0.18
CA VAL A 27 -2.93 1.37 1.07
C VAL A 27 -3.07 2.03 2.45
N GLN A 28 -3.54 3.28 2.51
CA GLN A 28 -3.71 4.02 3.75
C GLN A 28 -4.81 3.45 4.66
N ASP A 29 -5.81 2.79 4.08
CA ASP A 29 -6.99 2.26 4.78
C ASP A 29 -6.85 0.77 5.15
N ALA A 30 -5.68 0.17 4.93
CA ALA A 30 -5.45 -1.23 5.22
C ALA A 30 -5.77 -1.57 6.69
N ASP A 31 -6.49 -2.66 6.92
CA ASP A 31 -6.86 -3.15 8.25
C ASP A 31 -5.77 -4.03 8.87
N LYS A 32 -5.00 -4.73 8.03
CA LYS A 32 -3.93 -5.66 8.42
C LYS A 32 -2.70 -5.54 7.53
N PHE A 33 -1.56 -5.87 8.11
CA PHE A 33 -0.26 -5.83 7.44
C PHE A 33 0.14 -7.23 6.95
N ALA A 34 0.23 -7.41 5.64
CA ALA A 34 0.38 -8.70 5.00
C ALA A 34 1.12 -8.53 3.67
N LEU A 35 2.41 -8.84 3.68
CA LEU A 35 3.26 -8.90 2.49
C LEU A 35 3.63 -10.36 2.17
N GLY A 36 3.56 -10.71 0.89
CA GLY A 36 3.67 -12.08 0.40
C GLY A 36 2.33 -12.79 0.29
N GLY A 37 2.37 -14.02 -0.22
CA GLY A 37 1.17 -14.84 -0.39
C GLY A 37 0.51 -15.20 0.93
N ILE A 38 -0.80 -14.95 1.03
CA ILE A 38 -1.62 -15.25 2.21
C ILE A 38 -2.76 -16.23 1.88
N GLY A 39 -3.18 -16.98 2.89
CA GLY A 39 -4.25 -17.98 2.78
C GLY A 39 -3.88 -19.19 1.92
N VAL A 40 -4.84 -20.10 1.74
CA VAL A 40 -4.63 -21.36 1.02
C VAL A 40 -4.20 -21.15 -0.43
N ALA A 41 -4.76 -20.13 -1.08
CA ALA A 41 -4.43 -19.78 -2.46
C ALA A 41 -3.07 -19.07 -2.61
N GLY A 42 -2.45 -18.62 -1.52
CA GLY A 42 -1.17 -17.92 -1.55
C GLY A 42 -1.22 -16.58 -2.29
N THR A 43 -2.38 -15.94 -2.35
CA THR A 43 -2.59 -14.66 -3.05
C THR A 43 -2.06 -13.50 -2.23
N ILE A 44 -1.53 -12.46 -2.88
CA ILE A 44 -1.16 -11.22 -2.19
C ILE A 44 -2.37 -10.51 -1.55
N SER A 45 -2.11 -9.74 -0.50
CA SER A 45 -3.14 -8.95 0.17
C SER A 45 -3.57 -7.74 -0.69
N LYS A 46 -4.76 -7.18 -0.41
CA LYS A 46 -5.20 -5.94 -1.08
C LYS A 46 -4.25 -4.76 -0.78
N GLY A 47 -3.74 -4.66 0.45
CA GLY A 47 -2.78 -3.64 0.84
C GLY A 47 -1.45 -3.75 0.08
N GLU A 48 -0.94 -4.97 -0.10
CA GLU A 48 0.23 -5.23 -0.95
C GLU A 48 -0.04 -4.85 -2.41
N SER A 49 -1.18 -5.27 -2.96
CA SER A 49 -1.55 -4.94 -4.33
C SER A 49 -1.66 -3.44 -4.55
N ALA A 50 -2.25 -2.70 -3.61
CA ALA A 50 -2.35 -1.24 -3.66
C ALA A 50 -0.97 -0.59 -3.58
N LEU A 51 -0.11 -1.05 -2.67
CA LEU A 51 1.26 -0.56 -2.54
C LEU A 51 2.04 -0.76 -3.85
N ARG A 52 1.99 -1.95 -4.46
CA ARG A 52 2.66 -2.24 -5.74
C ARG A 52 2.23 -1.28 -6.84
N THR A 53 0.93 -1.05 -6.98
CA THR A 53 0.39 -0.07 -7.94
C THR A 53 0.94 1.34 -7.70
N ILE A 54 1.01 1.80 -6.44
CA ILE A 54 1.59 3.11 -6.10
C ILE A 54 3.07 3.14 -6.45
N LEU A 55 3.80 2.06 -6.15
CA LEU A 55 5.23 1.98 -6.42
C LEU A 55 5.54 2.05 -7.91
N ASP A 56 4.65 1.62 -8.81
CA ASP A 56 4.85 1.71 -10.27
C ASP A 56 4.71 3.14 -10.82
N ALA A 57 4.15 4.07 -10.04
CA ALA A 57 3.99 5.46 -10.44
C ALA A 57 5.30 6.27 -10.29
N PRO A 58 5.58 7.24 -11.20
CA PRO A 58 6.79 8.07 -11.11
C PRO A 58 6.81 9.00 -9.88
N ASP A 59 5.64 9.35 -9.34
CA ASP A 59 5.46 10.21 -8.17
C ASP A 59 5.16 9.42 -6.88
N ALA A 60 5.49 8.12 -6.85
CA ALA A 60 5.21 7.21 -5.74
C ALA A 60 5.57 7.79 -4.36
N VAL A 61 6.77 8.38 -4.22
CA VAL A 61 7.24 8.96 -2.94
C VAL A 61 6.29 10.06 -2.47
N THR A 62 5.89 10.98 -3.35
CA THR A 62 4.96 12.07 -3.03
C THR A 62 3.59 11.55 -2.62
N GLN A 63 3.07 10.52 -3.30
CA GLN A 63 1.80 9.89 -2.93
C GLN A 63 1.88 9.25 -1.54
N LEU A 64 2.94 8.49 -1.27
CA LEU A 64 3.18 7.81 -0.01
C LEU A 64 3.32 8.80 1.17
N GLU A 65 4.12 9.85 1.01
CA GLU A 65 4.28 10.90 2.03
C GLU A 65 2.95 11.62 2.34
N LYS A 66 2.11 11.84 1.32
CA LYS A 66 0.79 12.47 1.49
C LYS A 66 -0.20 11.58 2.26
N MET A 67 -0.15 10.27 2.04
CA MET A 67 -1.04 9.30 2.69
C MET A 67 -0.66 9.01 4.14
N LEU A 68 0.64 9.04 4.45
CA LEU A 68 1.20 8.58 5.74
C LEU A 68 0.53 9.16 7.00
N PRO A 69 0.21 10.47 7.09
CA PRO A 69 -0.39 11.05 8.30
C PRO A 69 -1.80 10.52 8.60
N HIS A 70 -2.54 10.14 7.56
CA HIS A 70 -3.95 9.75 7.65
C HIS A 70 -4.16 8.24 7.68
N ALA A 71 -3.12 7.47 7.37
CA ALA A 71 -3.20 6.03 7.29
C ALA A 71 -3.46 5.35 8.65
N THR A 72 -4.08 4.18 8.62
CA THR A 72 -4.13 3.26 9.76
C THR A 72 -2.73 2.77 10.12
N ASP A 73 -2.57 2.08 11.25
CA ASP A 73 -1.27 1.51 11.60
C ASP A 73 -0.77 0.46 10.60
N ALA A 74 -1.64 -0.38 10.06
CA ALA A 74 -1.25 -1.30 8.99
C ALA A 74 -0.89 -0.55 7.69
N GLY A 75 -1.66 0.47 7.32
CA GLY A 75 -1.38 1.30 6.15
C GLY A 75 -0.06 2.04 6.26
N ARG A 76 0.25 2.60 7.43
CA ARG A 76 1.54 3.23 7.74
C ARG A 76 2.70 2.28 7.50
N LEU A 77 2.60 1.01 7.92
CA LEU A 77 3.65 0.02 7.70
C LEU A 77 3.88 -0.26 6.22
N TYR A 78 2.82 -0.43 5.40
CA TYR A 78 2.98 -0.55 3.95
C TYR A 78 3.65 0.68 3.34
N ILE A 79 3.20 1.88 3.73
CA ILE A 79 3.74 3.14 3.23
C ILE A 79 5.23 3.27 3.58
N LEU A 80 5.62 2.92 4.80
CA LEU A 80 7.00 2.96 5.27
C LEU A 80 7.89 1.95 4.53
N VAL A 81 7.38 0.76 4.21
CA VAL A 81 8.07 -0.18 3.31
C VAL A 81 8.28 0.44 1.93
N GLY A 82 7.24 1.05 1.35
CA GLY A 82 7.31 1.71 0.05
C GLY A 82 8.34 2.86 0.01
N LEU A 83 8.32 3.72 1.03
CA LEU A 83 9.30 4.80 1.17
C LEU A 83 10.71 4.22 1.27
N ARG A 84 10.93 3.17 2.07
CA ARG A 84 12.25 2.55 2.20
C ARG A 84 12.80 2.03 0.87
N MET A 85 11.92 1.50 0.01
CA MET A 85 12.30 1.01 -1.32
C MET A 85 12.59 2.10 -2.34
N ARG A 86 11.90 3.25 -2.25
CA ARG A 86 11.99 4.32 -3.25
C ARG A 86 12.89 5.48 -2.86
N ASP A 87 12.88 5.86 -1.58
CA ASP A 87 13.64 6.98 -1.04
C ASP A 87 14.01 6.72 0.43
N ARG A 88 15.27 6.32 0.65
CA ARG A 88 15.76 6.00 2.00
C ARG A 88 15.77 7.22 2.94
N SER A 89 15.93 8.43 2.40
CA SER A 89 15.93 9.67 3.18
C SER A 89 14.52 10.04 3.63
N ALA A 90 13.53 9.94 2.74
CA ALA A 90 12.11 10.10 3.11
C ALA A 90 11.69 9.07 4.16
N TYR A 91 12.09 7.82 3.98
CA TYR A 91 11.85 6.76 4.97
C TYR A 91 12.45 7.09 6.33
N LYS A 92 13.72 7.52 6.43
CA LYS A 92 14.35 7.80 7.72
C LYS A 92 13.66 8.94 8.47
N ARG A 93 13.27 10.02 7.77
CA ARG A 93 12.47 11.11 8.35
C ARG A 93 11.15 10.60 8.92
N ALA A 94 10.44 9.76 8.17
CA ALA A 94 9.19 9.17 8.62
C ALA A 94 9.39 8.19 9.79
N PHE A 95 10.43 7.35 9.74
CA PHE A 95 10.75 6.37 10.78
C PHE A 95 10.93 7.01 12.15
N GLU A 96 11.65 8.13 12.21
CA GLU A 96 11.92 8.86 13.45
C GLU A 96 10.65 9.39 14.13
N SER A 97 9.64 9.79 13.34
CA SER A 97 8.36 10.28 13.89
C SER A 97 7.56 9.20 14.65
N TYR A 98 7.86 7.92 14.43
CA TYR A 98 7.18 6.80 15.08
C TYR A 98 8.00 6.17 16.22
N ALA A 99 9.11 6.77 16.65
CA ALA A 99 10.00 6.17 17.66
C ALA A 99 9.30 5.82 18.99
N LYS A 100 8.19 6.48 19.33
CA LYS A 100 7.40 6.27 20.55
C LYS A 100 5.99 5.72 20.28
N HIS A 101 5.70 5.28 19.05
CA HIS A 101 4.37 4.77 18.70
C HIS A 101 4.16 3.36 19.27
N ASP A 102 3.34 3.24 20.31
CA ASP A 102 3.07 1.98 20.98
C ASP A 102 1.67 1.46 20.61
N SER A 103 1.63 0.53 19.65
CA SER A 103 0.42 -0.12 19.22
C SER A 103 0.70 -1.56 18.73
N THR A 104 -0.37 -2.30 18.46
CA THR A 104 -0.30 -3.62 17.83
C THR A 104 -1.06 -3.62 16.52
N VAL A 105 -0.50 -4.32 15.53
CA VAL A 105 -1.06 -4.45 14.20
C VAL A 105 -1.36 -5.92 13.93
N GLU A 106 -2.54 -6.19 13.37
CA GLU A 106 -2.83 -7.53 12.86
C GLU A 106 -1.97 -7.80 11.62
N THR A 107 -1.33 -8.95 11.61
CA THR A 107 -0.44 -9.40 10.56
C THR A 107 -0.92 -10.72 10.00
N VAL A 108 -0.67 -10.93 8.71
CA VAL A 108 -0.92 -12.22 8.05
C VAL A 108 0.32 -12.64 7.31
N ARG A 109 0.84 -13.83 7.65
CA ARG A 109 2.03 -14.43 7.03
C ARG A 109 1.68 -15.86 6.62
N GLY A 110 1.53 -16.10 5.31
CA GLY A 110 0.99 -17.36 4.82
C GLY A 110 -0.41 -17.62 5.39
N CYS A 111 -0.56 -18.70 6.15
CA CYS A 111 -1.81 -19.06 6.82
C CYS A 111 -1.92 -18.59 8.28
N MET A 112 -0.88 -17.92 8.82
CA MET A 112 -0.87 -17.47 10.21
C MET A 112 -1.36 -16.04 10.33
N ILE A 113 -2.33 -15.82 11.23
CA ILE A 113 -2.80 -14.50 11.65
C ILE A 113 -2.25 -14.24 13.05
N SER A 114 -1.69 -13.07 13.30
CA SER A 114 -1.09 -12.70 14.59
C SER A 114 -1.23 -11.21 14.86
N ARG A 115 -1.16 -10.78 16.13
CA ARG A 115 -1.00 -9.36 16.48
C ARG A 115 0.45 -9.11 16.87
N GLU A 116 1.14 -8.26 16.12
CA GLU A 116 2.55 -7.95 16.33
C GLU A 116 2.69 -6.48 16.78
N SER A 117 3.72 -6.17 17.55
CA SER A 117 4.03 -4.78 17.95
C SER A 117 4.42 -3.96 16.73
N PHE A 118 3.87 -2.75 16.61
CA PHE A 118 4.24 -1.79 15.58
C PHE A 118 5.75 -1.52 15.57
N GLN A 119 6.36 -1.35 16.76
CA GLN A 119 7.80 -1.14 16.90
C GLN A 119 8.63 -2.34 16.45
N MET A 120 8.12 -3.56 16.62
CA MET A 120 8.78 -4.76 16.10
C MET A 120 8.78 -4.72 14.58
N LEU A 121 7.62 -4.51 13.97
CA LEU A 121 7.47 -4.43 12.52
C LEU A 121 8.35 -3.32 11.93
N MET A 122 8.43 -2.16 12.58
CA MET A 122 9.35 -1.07 12.21
C MET A 122 10.82 -1.51 12.14
N ARG A 123 11.29 -2.32 13.11
CA ARG A 123 12.66 -2.85 13.08
C ARG A 123 12.88 -3.82 11.92
N GLU A 124 11.88 -4.63 11.56
CA GLU A 124 11.95 -5.50 10.40
C GLU A 124 11.99 -4.71 9.09
N ILE A 125 11.19 -3.62 9.01
CA ILE A 125 11.25 -2.69 7.88
C ILE A 125 12.65 -2.12 7.78
N ASP A 126 13.25 -1.57 8.84
CA ASP A 126 14.56 -0.92 8.74
C ASP A 126 15.66 -1.90 8.27
N ARG A 127 15.61 -3.14 8.78
CA ARG A 127 16.47 -4.27 8.35
C ARG A 127 16.26 -4.67 6.89
N GLY A 128 15.12 -4.33 6.29
CA GLY A 128 14.78 -4.64 4.90
C GLY A 128 14.17 -6.02 4.69
N ASN A 129 13.62 -6.63 5.75
CA ASN A 129 13.07 -7.99 5.69
C ASN A 129 11.92 -8.10 4.67
N PHE A 130 11.26 -6.99 4.33
CA PHE A 130 10.15 -6.95 3.37
C PHE A 130 10.57 -6.63 1.94
N ASP A 131 11.79 -6.16 1.70
CA ASP A 131 12.25 -5.73 0.36
C ASP A 131 12.16 -6.87 -0.65
N ILE A 132 12.54 -8.08 -0.22
CA ILE A 132 12.59 -9.26 -1.08
C ILE A 132 11.19 -9.66 -1.55
N LEU A 133 10.17 -9.48 -0.71
CA LEU A 133 8.79 -9.84 -1.03
C LEU A 133 8.24 -8.94 -2.14
N LEU A 134 8.53 -7.64 -2.07
CA LEU A 134 8.09 -6.67 -3.08
C LEU A 134 8.90 -6.76 -4.39
N LYS A 135 10.15 -7.23 -4.35
CA LYS A 135 10.96 -7.49 -5.56
C LYS A 135 10.53 -8.74 -6.31
N GLN A 136 9.88 -9.69 -5.64
CA GLN A 136 9.34 -10.87 -6.29
C GLN A 136 8.06 -10.52 -7.06
N ALA A 137 7.85 -11.21 -8.19
CA ALA A 137 6.58 -11.16 -8.90
C ALA A 137 5.44 -11.61 -7.96
N PRO A 138 4.29 -10.91 -7.96
CA PRO A 138 3.16 -11.32 -7.16
C PRO A 138 2.70 -12.71 -7.58
N ARG A 139 2.29 -13.53 -6.60
CA ARG A 139 1.78 -14.89 -6.80
C ARG A 139 0.30 -14.95 -6.46
#